data_AF-A0A958GXV5-F1
#
_entry.id   AF-A0A958GXV5-F1
#
_cell.length_a   1.000
_cell.length_b   1.000
_cell.length_c   1.000
_cell.angle_alpha   90.00
_cell.angle_beta   90.00
_cell.angle_gamma   90.00
#
_symmetry.space_group_name_H-M   'P 1'
#
loop_
_entity.id
_entity.type
_entity.pdbx_description
1 polymer ?
#
loop_
_entity_poly.entity_id
_entity_poly.type
_entity_poly.pdbx_seq_one_letter_code
_entity_poly.pdbx_strand_id
1 'polypeptide(L)'
;MRIPDLLGRGTPCFSFEYFPPKTPQGEENLFETVAALEGLRPAYVSVTYGAGGSTRTQTLEIVRRIQQQTGLTAMAHLTCVGHTKDEIGEILGQLEAAGIENVLALRGDPPQGAEKFEAAPGGFAHASELAGFIAANSKLSIGGACYPETHQEATSPADDLRHLKEKVDAGAQFLVSQLFFNNQAFWDFLPKTKELGIEVPIVPGIMPILNVDQIKRFTSMCGATIPDKLLGELETIKDDAE
;
A
#
# COMPACT_ATOMS: atom_id res chain seq x y z
N MET A 1 17.27 -2.71 -3.60
CA MET A 1 17.11 -2.20 -4.97
C MET A 1 15.91 -1.26 -4.99
N ARG A 2 15.86 -0.27 -5.89
CA ARG A 2 14.68 0.60 -6.05
C ARG A 2 13.60 -0.13 -6.87
N ILE A 3 12.35 -0.09 -6.43
CA ILE A 3 11.20 -0.74 -7.10
C ILE A 3 10.95 -0.22 -8.53
N PRO A 4 11.06 1.09 -8.83
CA PRO A 4 10.91 1.57 -10.21
C PRO A 4 11.85 0.86 -11.21
N ASP A 5 13.08 0.53 -10.78
CA ASP A 5 14.08 -0.15 -11.62
C ASP A 5 13.76 -1.64 -11.83
N LEU A 6 12.90 -2.22 -10.99
CA LEU A 6 12.39 -3.58 -11.13
C LEU A 6 11.22 -3.63 -12.12
N LEU A 7 10.26 -2.69 -11.97
CA LEU A 7 9.05 -2.63 -12.80
C LEU A 7 9.34 -2.28 -14.27
N GLY A 8 10.44 -1.56 -14.54
CA GLY A 8 10.82 -1.12 -15.89
C GLY A 8 11.47 -2.17 -16.80
N ARG A 9 11.60 -3.44 -16.37
CA ARG A 9 12.41 -4.46 -17.08
C ARG A 9 11.69 -5.26 -18.17
N GLY A 10 10.41 -4.98 -18.41
CA GLY A 10 9.62 -5.66 -19.45
C GLY A 10 9.23 -7.11 -19.14
N THR A 11 9.54 -7.60 -17.94
CA THR A 11 9.10 -8.89 -17.40
C THR A 11 8.07 -8.67 -16.29
N PRO A 12 6.99 -9.45 -16.22
CA PRO A 12 6.04 -9.36 -15.12
C PRO A 12 6.74 -9.53 -13.77
N CYS A 13 6.50 -8.59 -12.86
CA CYS A 13 6.90 -8.68 -11.46
C CYS A 13 5.71 -9.15 -10.62
N PHE A 14 5.99 -9.86 -9.53
CA PHE A 14 5.02 -10.12 -8.50
C PHE A 14 5.64 -9.76 -7.14
N SER A 15 4.79 -9.40 -6.19
CA SER A 15 5.17 -8.96 -4.85
C SER A 15 4.14 -9.44 -3.84
N PHE A 16 4.53 -9.47 -2.56
CA PHE A 16 3.62 -9.78 -1.45
C PHE A 16 3.57 -8.62 -0.46
N GLU A 17 2.42 -8.44 0.16
CA GLU A 17 2.20 -7.46 1.22
C GLU A 17 1.88 -8.17 2.53
N TYR A 18 2.52 -7.75 3.61
CA TYR A 18 2.35 -8.32 4.93
C TYR A 18 1.81 -7.29 5.92
N PHE A 19 0.99 -7.76 6.86
CA PHE A 19 0.53 -6.95 7.98
C PHE A 19 1.42 -7.16 9.21
N PRO A 20 1.82 -6.10 9.94
CA PRO A 20 2.48 -6.24 11.22
C PRO A 20 1.63 -7.08 12.20
N PRO A 21 2.16 -8.18 12.74
CA PRO A 21 1.43 -9.03 13.67
C PRO A 21 1.33 -8.37 15.04
N LYS A 22 0.23 -8.63 15.76
CA LYS A 22 0.01 -8.02 17.10
C LYS A 22 0.59 -8.84 18.26
N THR A 23 1.14 -10.02 17.98
CA THR A 23 1.62 -10.97 18.98
C THR A 23 2.97 -11.57 18.57
N PRO A 24 3.80 -12.02 19.53
CA PRO A 24 5.06 -12.70 19.23
C PRO A 24 4.87 -13.94 18.33
N GLN A 25 3.85 -14.75 18.60
CA GLN A 25 3.51 -15.91 17.75
C GLN A 25 3.15 -15.47 16.32
N GLY A 26 2.42 -14.37 16.16
CA GLY A 26 2.12 -13.83 14.84
C GLY A 26 3.37 -13.36 14.10
N GLU A 27 4.39 -12.87 14.82
CA GLU A 27 5.68 -12.53 14.23
C GLU A 27 6.43 -13.76 13.76
N GLU A 28 6.47 -14.83 14.55
CA GLU A 28 7.04 -16.11 14.11
C GLU A 28 6.34 -16.62 12.83
N ASN A 29 5.01 -16.66 12.83
CA ASN A 29 4.22 -17.10 11.68
C ASN A 29 4.45 -16.23 10.43
N LEU A 30 4.65 -14.91 10.61
CA LEU A 30 4.99 -14.00 9.52
C LEU A 30 6.32 -14.40 8.88
N PHE A 31 7.36 -14.65 9.67
CA PHE A 31 8.67 -15.02 9.13
C PHE A 31 8.70 -16.43 8.54
N GLU A 32 7.92 -17.37 9.07
CA GLU A 32 7.68 -18.66 8.42
C GLU A 32 7.03 -18.49 7.03
N THR A 33 6.03 -17.60 6.93
CA THR A 33 5.38 -17.29 5.66
C THR A 33 6.34 -16.62 4.67
N VAL A 34 7.14 -15.66 5.14
CA VAL A 34 8.17 -15.00 4.32
C VAL A 34 9.13 -16.03 3.75
N ALA A 35 9.64 -16.95 4.58
CA ALA A 35 10.54 -18.01 4.13
C ALA A 35 9.87 -18.98 3.13
N ALA A 36 8.60 -19.32 3.34
CA ALA A 36 7.85 -20.19 2.44
C ALA A 36 7.62 -19.54 1.06
N LEU A 37 7.38 -18.22 1.00
CA LEU A 37 7.12 -17.49 -0.24
C LEU A 37 8.39 -16.99 -0.94
N GLU A 38 9.53 -16.96 -0.25
CA GLU A 38 10.82 -16.54 -0.80
C GLU A 38 11.20 -17.33 -2.06
N GLY A 39 10.94 -18.64 -2.07
CA GLY A 39 11.24 -19.53 -3.20
C GLY A 39 10.52 -19.19 -4.50
N LEU A 40 9.43 -18.41 -4.44
CA LEU A 40 8.76 -17.90 -5.62
C LEU A 40 9.61 -16.83 -6.33
N ARG A 41 10.52 -16.16 -5.60
CA ARG A 41 11.38 -15.03 -6.01
C ARG A 41 10.60 -13.74 -6.29
N PRO A 42 9.86 -13.19 -5.29
CA PRO A 42 9.16 -11.93 -5.47
C PRO A 42 10.12 -10.81 -5.82
N ALA A 43 9.68 -9.89 -6.68
CA ALA A 43 10.48 -8.73 -7.06
C ALA A 43 10.72 -7.81 -5.84
N TYR A 44 9.70 -7.65 -5.01
CA TYR A 44 9.77 -6.95 -3.74
C TYR A 44 8.68 -7.47 -2.79
N VAL A 45 8.78 -7.07 -1.53
CA VAL A 45 7.70 -7.24 -0.54
C VAL A 45 7.41 -5.93 0.16
N SER A 46 6.17 -5.73 0.59
CA SER A 46 5.75 -4.59 1.39
C SER A 46 5.29 -5.01 2.78
N VAL A 47 5.44 -4.09 3.74
CA VAL A 47 4.88 -4.25 5.08
C VAL A 47 4.01 -3.04 5.37
N THR A 48 2.76 -3.30 5.74
CA THR A 48 1.78 -2.25 6.01
C THR A 48 2.13 -1.45 7.25
N TYR A 49 1.59 -0.24 7.33
CA TYR A 49 1.77 0.66 8.47
C TYR A 49 0.47 0.66 9.27
N GLY A 50 0.54 0.42 10.57
CA GLY A 50 -0.65 0.34 11.41
C GLY A 50 -1.45 1.65 11.41
N ALA A 51 -2.78 1.55 11.36
CA ALA A 51 -3.68 2.70 11.45
C ALA A 51 -3.36 3.57 12.68
N GLY A 52 -3.37 4.89 12.49
CA GLY A 52 -2.98 5.87 13.51
C GLY A 52 -1.53 5.77 13.99
N GLY A 53 -0.69 4.96 13.34
CA GLY A 53 0.66 4.67 13.77
C GLY A 53 0.70 3.82 15.06
N SER A 54 -0.20 2.85 15.19
CA SER A 54 -0.18 1.90 16.32
C SER A 54 0.98 0.89 16.26
N THR A 55 1.56 0.65 15.09
CA THR A 55 2.67 -0.31 14.87
C THR A 55 3.89 0.33 14.18
N ARG A 56 4.12 1.63 14.40
CA ARG A 56 5.19 2.45 13.75
C ARG A 56 6.54 1.75 13.81
N THR A 57 7.02 1.47 15.03
CA THR A 57 8.32 0.83 15.30
C THR A 57 8.37 -0.59 14.72
N GLN A 58 7.24 -1.28 14.74
CA GLN A 58 7.17 -2.68 14.30
C GLN A 58 7.35 -2.81 12.79
N THR A 59 6.78 -1.88 12.01
CA THR A 59 6.89 -1.90 10.55
C THR A 59 8.35 -1.80 10.11
N LEU A 60 9.10 -0.85 10.68
CA LEU A 60 10.50 -0.64 10.35
C LEU A 60 11.35 -1.87 10.70
N GLU A 61 11.16 -2.45 11.89
CA GLU A 61 11.88 -3.65 12.32
C GLU A 61 11.57 -4.86 11.43
N ILE A 62 10.31 -5.06 11.03
CA ILE A 62 9.94 -6.16 10.13
C ILE A 62 10.58 -5.97 8.76
N VAL A 63 10.48 -4.77 8.16
CA VAL A 63 11.08 -4.48 6.85
C VAL A 63 12.60 -4.71 6.89
N ARG A 64 13.27 -4.22 7.94
CA ARG A 64 14.71 -4.43 8.16
C ARG A 64 15.04 -5.92 8.27
N ARG A 65 14.29 -6.66 9.09
CA ARG A 65 14.54 -8.08 9.35
C ARG A 65 14.32 -8.92 8.09
N ILE A 66 13.26 -8.65 7.31
CA ILE A 66 13.03 -9.34 6.03
C ILE A 66 14.22 -9.12 5.10
N GLN A 67 14.67 -7.88 4.90
CA GLN A 67 15.78 -7.59 4.01
C GLN A 67 17.10 -8.23 4.48
N GLN A 68 17.37 -8.26 5.78
CA GLN A 68 18.56 -8.90 6.35
C GLN A 68 18.55 -10.43 6.25
N GLN A 69 17.39 -11.07 6.44
CA GLN A 69 17.28 -12.53 6.49
C GLN A 69 17.17 -13.17 5.09
N THR A 70 16.54 -12.48 4.14
CA THR A 70 16.22 -13.04 2.82
C THR A 70 16.97 -12.36 1.66
N GLY A 71 17.50 -11.14 1.88
CA GLY A 71 18.03 -10.31 0.81
C GLY A 71 16.97 -9.77 -0.16
N LEU A 72 15.67 -10.02 0.09
CA LEU A 72 14.58 -9.47 -0.70
C LEU A 72 14.55 -7.94 -0.62
N THR A 73 14.16 -7.30 -1.71
CA THR A 73 13.87 -5.86 -1.70
C THR A 73 12.60 -5.62 -0.90
N ALA A 74 12.69 -4.85 0.18
CA ALA A 74 11.56 -4.54 1.03
C ALA A 74 11.12 -3.07 0.89
N MET A 75 9.83 -2.83 1.11
CA MET A 75 9.20 -1.51 1.11
C MET A 75 8.40 -1.31 2.39
N ALA A 76 8.63 -0.21 3.08
CA ALA A 76 7.78 0.20 4.20
C ALA A 76 6.59 1.00 3.69
N HIS A 77 5.39 0.70 4.15
CA HIS A 77 4.31 1.68 4.07
C HIS A 77 4.61 2.81 5.04
N LEU A 78 4.25 4.04 4.68
CA LEU A 78 4.42 5.20 5.54
C LEU A 78 3.20 6.12 5.41
N THR A 79 2.51 6.32 6.53
CA THR A 79 1.32 7.17 6.60
C THR A 79 1.65 8.53 7.21
N CYS A 80 1.01 9.61 6.74
CA CYS A 80 1.14 10.91 7.40
C CYS A 80 0.21 11.10 8.61
N VAL A 81 -0.86 10.29 8.74
CA VAL A 81 -1.78 10.38 9.88
C VAL A 81 -1.03 10.24 11.21
N GLY A 82 -1.29 11.15 12.13
CA GLY A 82 -0.70 11.11 13.47
C GLY A 82 0.80 11.37 13.54
N HIS A 83 1.39 12.00 12.51
CA HIS A 83 2.81 12.36 12.46
C HIS A 83 3.06 13.83 12.17
N THR A 84 4.09 14.39 12.81
CA THR A 84 4.68 15.68 12.43
C THR A 84 5.70 15.50 11.30
N LYS A 85 6.09 16.60 10.64
CA LYS A 85 7.18 16.60 9.66
C LYS A 85 8.50 16.08 10.23
N ASP A 86 8.82 16.46 11.47
CA ASP A 86 10.08 16.07 12.11
C ASP A 86 10.11 14.56 12.38
N GLU A 87 9.01 13.99 12.88
CA GLU A 87 8.89 12.53 13.08
C GLU A 87 9.02 11.76 11.77
N ILE A 88 8.41 12.25 10.69
CA ILE A 88 8.58 11.64 9.36
C ILE A 88 10.05 11.72 8.94
N GLY A 89 10.71 12.87 9.12
CA GLY A 89 12.15 13.02 8.83
C GLY A 89 13.02 12.00 9.57
N GLU A 90 12.76 11.77 10.85
CA GLU A 90 13.45 10.75 11.64
C GLU A 90 13.22 9.34 11.11
N ILE A 91 11.98 8.99 10.75
CA ILE A 91 11.64 7.68 10.18
C ILE A 91 12.36 7.47 8.84
N LEU A 92 12.41 8.48 7.97
CA LEU A 92 13.13 8.39 6.70
C LEU A 92 14.62 8.12 6.92
N GLY A 93 15.24 8.83 7.87
CA GLY A 93 16.63 8.61 8.24
C GLY A 93 16.90 7.19 8.78
N GLN A 94 15.97 6.64 9.57
CA GLN A 94 16.09 5.26 10.07
C GLN A 94 15.97 4.22 8.95
N LEU A 95 15.04 4.42 8.00
CA LEU A 95 14.88 3.55 6.83
C LEU A 95 16.15 3.55 5.96
N GLU A 96 16.70 4.72 5.66
CA GLU A 96 17.94 4.85 4.88
C GLU A 96 19.14 4.23 5.61
N ALA A 97 19.26 4.45 6.93
CA ALA A 97 20.32 3.85 7.75
C ALA A 97 20.21 2.32 7.80
N ALA A 98 19.01 1.76 7.67
CA ALA A 98 18.77 0.33 7.55
C ALA A 98 18.99 -0.22 6.13
N GLY A 99 19.36 0.64 5.17
CA GLY A 99 19.56 0.27 3.76
C GLY A 99 18.25 0.02 2.99
N ILE A 100 17.12 0.51 3.52
CA ILE A 100 15.84 0.47 2.80
C ILE A 100 15.85 1.56 1.74
N GLU A 101 15.37 1.22 0.55
CA GLU A 101 15.37 2.11 -0.61
C GLU A 101 13.97 2.46 -1.12
N ASN A 102 12.90 1.98 -0.45
CA ASN A 102 11.53 2.06 -0.97
C ASN A 102 10.52 2.37 0.14
N VAL A 103 9.62 3.30 -0.12
CA VAL A 103 8.48 3.63 0.73
C VAL A 103 7.20 3.79 -0.08
N LEU A 104 6.07 3.35 0.49
CA LEU A 104 4.74 3.64 -0.05
C LEU A 104 4.14 4.82 0.73
N ALA A 105 4.06 5.99 0.10
CA ALA A 105 3.53 7.20 0.71
C ALA A 105 1.99 7.16 0.74
N LEU A 106 1.44 7.19 1.94
CA LEU A 106 0.01 7.07 2.20
C LEU A 106 -0.47 8.20 3.10
N ARG A 107 -1.76 8.54 3.01
CA ARG A 107 -2.39 9.43 4.00
C ARG A 107 -2.58 8.69 5.32
N GLY A 108 -3.07 7.45 5.22
CA GLY A 108 -3.50 6.65 6.35
C GLY A 108 -4.98 6.86 6.67
N ASP A 109 -5.53 5.91 7.41
CA ASP A 109 -6.90 5.94 7.89
C ASP A 109 -7.01 6.80 9.16
N PRO A 110 -8.19 7.39 9.43
CA PRO A 110 -8.45 8.04 10.71
C PRO A 110 -8.14 7.11 11.90
N PRO A 111 -7.66 7.64 13.04
CA PRO A 111 -7.49 6.86 14.25
C PRO A 111 -8.78 6.14 14.65
N GLN A 112 -8.67 4.98 15.32
CA GLN A 112 -9.83 4.20 15.72
C GLN A 112 -10.80 5.06 16.56
N GLY A 113 -12.06 5.15 16.09
CA GLY A 113 -13.11 5.94 16.75
C GLY A 113 -13.26 7.37 16.21
N ALA A 114 -12.37 7.84 15.33
CA ALA A 114 -12.56 9.09 14.60
C ALA A 114 -13.35 8.83 13.30
N GLU A 115 -14.37 9.65 13.04
CA GLU A 115 -15.16 9.56 11.80
C GLU A 115 -14.45 10.21 10.60
N LYS A 116 -13.52 11.13 10.86
CA LYS A 116 -12.82 11.90 9.83
C LYS A 116 -11.33 11.94 10.08
N PHE A 117 -10.58 12.00 8.99
CA PHE A 117 -9.17 12.26 9.04
C PHE A 117 -8.92 13.70 9.50
N GLU A 118 -8.00 13.87 10.45
CA GLU A 118 -7.46 15.17 10.85
C GLU A 118 -5.94 15.11 10.80
N ALA A 119 -5.32 16.10 10.15
CA ALA A 119 -3.88 16.21 10.11
C ALA A 119 -3.34 16.53 11.51
N ALA A 120 -2.25 15.88 11.91
CA ALA A 120 -1.55 16.25 13.12
C ALA A 120 -1.03 17.70 13.02
N PRO A 121 -0.98 18.47 14.12
CA PRO A 121 -0.35 19.79 14.11
C PRO A 121 1.07 19.72 13.55
N GLY A 122 1.35 20.48 12.48
CA GLY A 122 2.64 20.44 11.79
C GLY A 122 2.90 19.18 10.94
N GLY A 123 1.87 18.35 10.71
CA GLY A 123 1.90 17.17 9.85
C GLY A 123 1.45 17.45 8.42
N PHE A 124 0.95 16.41 7.75
CA PHE A 124 0.42 16.47 6.38
C PHE A 124 -1.04 16.06 6.35
N ALA A 125 -1.82 16.71 5.48
CA ALA A 125 -3.21 16.40 5.22
C ALA A 125 -3.39 15.37 4.09
N HIS A 126 -2.45 15.34 3.14
CA HIS A 126 -2.55 14.50 1.95
C HIS A 126 -1.29 13.67 1.71
N ALA A 127 -1.47 12.49 1.09
CA ALA A 127 -0.36 11.63 0.68
C ALA A 127 0.58 12.30 -0.33
N SER A 128 0.08 13.24 -1.14
CA SER A 128 0.88 14.03 -2.07
C SER A 128 1.88 14.94 -1.35
N GLU A 129 1.49 15.55 -0.23
CA GLU A 129 2.40 16.37 0.58
C GLU A 129 3.49 15.51 1.24
N LEU A 130 3.14 14.31 1.72
CA LEU A 130 4.11 13.34 2.21
C LEU A 130 5.07 12.90 1.10
N ALA A 131 4.58 12.57 -0.09
CA ALA A 131 5.41 12.23 -1.24
C ALA A 131 6.39 13.36 -1.59
N GLY A 132 5.92 14.60 -1.65
CA GLY A 132 6.77 15.78 -1.91
C GLY A 132 7.83 15.99 -0.82
N PHE A 133 7.47 15.79 0.45
CA PHE A 133 8.43 15.86 1.55
C PHE A 133 9.51 14.77 1.46
N ILE A 134 9.12 13.52 1.17
CA ILE A 134 10.06 12.41 1.00
C ILE A 134 11.00 12.70 -0.18
N ALA A 135 10.48 13.20 -1.30
CA ALA A 135 11.26 13.53 -2.49
C ALA A 135 12.30 14.63 -2.23
N ALA A 136 11.96 15.62 -1.39
CA ALA A 136 12.86 16.72 -1.05
C ALA A 136 13.92 16.36 0.01
N ASN A 137 13.64 15.36 0.87
CA ASN A 137 14.45 15.11 2.08
C ASN A 137 15.06 13.71 2.17
N SER A 138 14.83 12.84 1.18
CA SER A 138 15.39 11.48 1.17
C SER A 138 15.79 11.05 -0.24
N LYS A 139 16.53 9.95 -0.31
CA LYS A 139 16.88 9.26 -1.56
C LYS A 139 15.96 8.07 -1.83
N LEU A 140 14.96 7.83 -1.01
CA LEU A 140 14.05 6.70 -1.14
C LEU A 140 13.29 6.77 -2.47
N SER A 141 12.93 5.61 -3.02
CA SER A 141 11.93 5.53 -4.07
C SER A 141 10.53 5.57 -3.46
N ILE A 142 9.62 6.24 -4.16
CA ILE A 142 8.31 6.59 -3.62
C ILE A 142 7.25 5.87 -4.43
N GLY A 143 6.50 4.98 -3.80
CA GLY A 143 5.25 4.47 -4.34
C GLY A 143 4.06 5.28 -3.84
N GLY A 144 2.92 5.17 -4.53
CA GLY A 144 1.64 5.70 -4.04
C GLY A 144 0.47 4.75 -4.26
N ALA A 145 -0.59 4.87 -3.46
CA ALA A 145 -1.83 4.12 -3.71
C ALA A 145 -2.63 4.70 -4.87
N CYS A 146 -3.45 3.90 -5.56
CA CYS A 146 -4.47 4.40 -6.50
C CYS A 146 -5.76 3.59 -6.40
N TYR A 147 -6.89 4.13 -6.85
CA TYR A 147 -8.20 3.53 -6.62
C TYR A 147 -8.94 3.34 -7.95
N PRO A 148 -8.91 2.14 -8.55
CA PRO A 148 -9.62 1.87 -9.81
C PRO A 148 -11.13 2.14 -9.73
N GLU A 149 -11.71 1.98 -8.54
CA GLU A 149 -13.13 2.20 -8.25
C GLU A 149 -13.41 3.53 -7.53
N THR A 150 -12.48 4.49 -7.57
CA THR A 150 -12.56 5.79 -6.87
C THR A 150 -12.43 5.66 -5.34
N HIS A 151 -11.63 6.52 -4.71
CA HIS A 151 -11.57 6.57 -3.25
C HIS A 151 -12.91 6.97 -2.63
N GLN A 152 -13.33 6.33 -1.53
CA GLN A 152 -14.63 6.58 -0.90
C GLN A 152 -14.85 8.03 -0.44
N GLU A 153 -13.79 8.72 -0.06
CA GLU A 153 -13.86 10.13 0.36
C GLU A 153 -13.69 11.13 -0.79
N ALA A 154 -13.47 10.66 -2.03
CA ALA A 154 -13.33 11.56 -3.17
C ALA A 154 -14.66 12.23 -3.50
N THR A 155 -14.62 13.51 -3.88
CA THR A 155 -15.84 14.25 -4.24
C THR A 155 -16.41 13.81 -5.59
N SER A 156 -15.57 13.25 -6.45
CA SER A 156 -15.95 12.62 -7.72
C SER A 156 -14.81 11.74 -8.27
N PRO A 157 -15.06 10.84 -9.23
CA PRO A 157 -14.00 10.09 -9.90
C PRO A 157 -12.93 10.96 -10.59
N ALA A 158 -13.34 12.12 -11.14
CA ALA A 158 -12.41 13.06 -11.76
C ALA A 158 -11.50 13.74 -10.72
N ASP A 159 -12.04 14.03 -9.55
CA ASP A 159 -11.31 14.60 -8.43
C ASP A 159 -10.27 13.63 -7.86
N ASP A 160 -10.63 12.35 -7.71
CA ASP A 160 -9.70 11.31 -7.26
C ASP A 160 -8.51 11.14 -8.22
N LEU A 161 -8.78 11.14 -9.53
CA LEU A 161 -7.74 11.08 -10.56
C LEU A 161 -6.84 12.34 -10.56
N ARG A 162 -7.40 13.53 -10.31
CA ARG A 162 -6.62 14.76 -10.15
C ARG A 162 -5.67 14.66 -8.94
N HIS A 163 -6.15 14.20 -7.80
CA HIS A 163 -5.31 14.01 -6.61
C HIS A 163 -4.26 12.91 -6.81
N LEU A 164 -4.58 11.88 -7.60
CA LEU A 164 -3.58 10.90 -8.03
C LEU A 164 -2.47 11.56 -8.86
N LYS A 165 -2.82 12.43 -9.82
CA LYS A 165 -1.85 13.20 -10.62
C LYS A 165 -0.97 14.10 -9.74
N GLU A 166 -1.56 14.81 -8.77
CA GLU A 166 -0.82 15.63 -7.81
C GLU A 166 0.22 14.82 -7.02
N LYS A 167 -0.13 13.59 -6.61
CA LYS A 167 0.80 12.70 -5.91
C LYS A 167 1.94 12.21 -6.80
N VAL A 168 1.66 11.93 -8.07
CA VAL A 168 2.70 11.58 -9.06
C VAL A 168 3.62 12.77 -9.31
N ASP A 169 3.06 13.98 -9.49
CA ASP A 169 3.83 15.22 -9.66
C ASP A 169 4.68 15.57 -8.44
N ALA A 170 4.22 15.18 -7.24
CA ALA A 170 4.97 15.33 -6.00
C ALA A 170 6.13 14.33 -5.85
N GLY A 171 6.25 13.34 -6.74
CA GLY A 171 7.41 12.44 -6.81
C GLY A 171 7.10 10.95 -6.68
N ALA A 172 5.84 10.52 -6.62
CA ALA A 172 5.53 9.09 -6.69
C ALA A 172 5.99 8.51 -8.04
N GLN A 173 6.81 7.45 -7.99
CA GLN A 173 7.51 6.84 -9.12
C GLN A 173 6.84 5.56 -9.63
N PHE A 174 5.91 5.02 -8.86
CA PHE A 174 5.03 3.91 -9.25
C PHE A 174 3.78 3.93 -8.36
N LEU A 175 2.75 3.22 -8.79
CA LEU A 175 1.48 3.14 -8.08
C LEU A 175 1.10 1.69 -7.81
N VAL A 176 0.46 1.45 -6.67
CA VAL A 176 -0.17 0.18 -6.33
C VAL A 176 -1.66 0.44 -6.20
N SER A 177 -2.49 -0.33 -6.91
CA SER A 177 -3.94 -0.16 -6.81
C SER A 177 -4.48 -0.73 -5.50
N GLN A 178 -5.55 -0.12 -4.99
CA GLN A 178 -6.46 -0.81 -4.08
C GLN A 178 -6.94 -2.11 -4.73
N LEU A 179 -7.31 -3.08 -3.89
CA LEU A 179 -7.90 -4.33 -4.33
C LEU A 179 -9.16 -4.09 -5.18
N PHE A 180 -9.40 -4.96 -6.15
CA PHE A 180 -10.60 -4.99 -6.97
C PHE A 180 -10.92 -6.45 -7.36
N PHE A 181 -12.20 -6.76 -7.56
CA PHE A 181 -12.66 -8.08 -8.00
C PHE A 181 -13.19 -8.10 -9.44
N ASN A 182 -13.22 -6.93 -10.10
CA ASN A 182 -13.61 -6.78 -11.49
C ASN A 182 -12.45 -6.20 -12.29
N ASN A 183 -11.85 -7.01 -13.18
CA ASN A 183 -10.76 -6.56 -14.05
C ASN A 183 -11.15 -5.37 -14.93
N GLN A 184 -12.43 -5.23 -15.29
CA GLN A 184 -12.91 -4.11 -16.09
C GLN A 184 -12.70 -2.77 -15.36
N ALA A 185 -12.86 -2.72 -14.03
CA ALA A 185 -12.62 -1.50 -13.26
C ALA A 185 -11.16 -1.04 -13.39
N PHE A 186 -10.21 -1.99 -13.34
CA PHE A 186 -8.79 -1.70 -13.55
C PHE A 186 -8.51 -1.31 -15.01
N TRP A 187 -9.07 -2.01 -15.99
CA TRP A 187 -8.87 -1.70 -17.41
C TRP A 187 -9.47 -0.36 -17.83
N ASP A 188 -10.60 0.06 -17.25
CA ASP A 188 -11.21 1.37 -17.50
C ASP A 188 -10.46 2.51 -16.80
N PHE A 189 -9.72 2.20 -15.73
CA PHE A 189 -8.92 3.15 -14.98
C PHE A 189 -7.64 3.54 -15.76
N LEU A 190 -6.95 2.59 -16.39
CA LEU A 190 -5.66 2.84 -17.05
C LEU A 190 -5.69 3.90 -18.18
N PRO A 191 -6.68 3.96 -19.08
CA PRO A 191 -6.76 5.01 -20.09
C PRO A 191 -6.93 6.40 -19.45
N LYS A 192 -7.74 6.51 -18.39
CA LYS A 192 -8.01 7.77 -17.69
C LYS A 192 -6.75 8.33 -17.03
N THR A 193 -5.90 7.46 -16.47
CA THR A 193 -4.61 7.90 -15.91
C THR A 193 -3.67 8.41 -17.00
N LYS A 194 -3.65 7.75 -18.17
CA LYS A 194 -2.84 8.18 -19.32
C LYS A 194 -3.30 9.51 -19.91
N GLU A 195 -4.61 9.75 -20.00
CA GLU A 195 -5.17 11.03 -20.45
C GLU A 195 -4.74 12.21 -19.58
N LEU A 196 -4.43 11.96 -18.30
CA LEU A 196 -3.89 12.95 -17.36
C LEU A 196 -2.36 13.02 -17.35
N GLY A 197 -1.67 12.26 -18.20
CA GLY A 197 -0.20 12.22 -18.26
C GLY A 197 0.45 11.46 -17.09
N ILE A 198 -0.27 10.53 -16.46
CA ILE A 198 0.31 9.62 -15.46
C ILE A 198 0.98 8.45 -16.20
N GLU A 199 2.30 8.52 -16.31
CA GLU A 199 3.13 7.55 -17.06
C GLU A 199 3.90 6.56 -16.17
N VAL A 200 3.78 6.70 -14.84
CA VAL A 200 4.44 5.79 -13.90
C VAL A 200 3.80 4.39 -13.92
N PRO A 201 4.54 3.31 -13.64
CA PRO A 201 3.98 1.97 -13.58
C PRO A 201 2.85 1.85 -12.56
N ILE A 202 1.77 1.14 -12.91
CA ILE A 202 0.64 0.87 -12.01
C ILE A 202 0.53 -0.65 -11.81
N VAL A 203 0.77 -1.09 -10.58
CA VAL A 203 0.71 -2.49 -10.17
C VAL A 203 -0.69 -2.80 -9.64
N PRO A 204 -1.42 -3.79 -10.21
CA PRO A 204 -2.73 -4.18 -9.69
C PRO A 204 -2.58 -4.90 -8.34
N GLY A 205 -3.22 -4.38 -7.30
CA GLY A 205 -3.34 -5.03 -5.99
C GLY A 205 -4.42 -6.12 -6.04
N ILE A 206 -4.04 -7.35 -5.72
CA ILE A 206 -4.96 -8.51 -5.72
C ILE A 206 -4.98 -9.13 -4.33
N MET A 207 -6.19 -9.33 -3.81
CA MET A 207 -6.42 -10.03 -2.53
C MET A 207 -7.21 -11.32 -2.78
N PRO A 208 -6.58 -12.49 -2.62
CA PRO A 208 -7.28 -13.77 -2.66
C PRO A 208 -8.36 -13.85 -1.57
N ILE A 209 -9.52 -14.40 -1.91
CA ILE A 209 -10.63 -14.57 -0.98
C ILE A 209 -10.43 -15.89 -0.24
N LEU A 210 -10.00 -15.80 1.02
CA LEU A 210 -9.85 -16.96 1.91
C LEU A 210 -10.99 -17.08 2.92
N ASN A 211 -11.74 -15.99 3.14
CA ASN A 211 -12.87 -15.94 4.04
C ASN A 211 -13.89 -14.89 3.55
N VAL A 212 -15.15 -15.33 3.37
CA VAL A 212 -16.21 -14.50 2.80
C VAL A 212 -16.56 -13.29 3.68
N ASP A 213 -16.63 -13.48 4.99
CA ASP A 213 -16.95 -12.39 5.92
C ASP A 213 -15.83 -11.37 6.02
N GLN A 214 -14.57 -11.83 6.00
CA GLN A 214 -13.40 -10.97 5.98
C GLN A 214 -13.39 -10.10 4.72
N ILE A 215 -13.63 -10.69 3.54
CA ILE A 215 -13.58 -9.92 2.31
C ILE A 215 -14.71 -8.92 2.21
N LYS A 216 -15.94 -9.28 2.62
CA LYS A 216 -17.05 -8.33 2.72
C LYS A 216 -16.72 -7.14 3.61
N ARG A 217 -16.03 -7.38 4.73
CA ARG A 217 -15.60 -6.30 5.62
C ARG A 217 -14.59 -5.39 4.93
N PHE A 218 -13.59 -5.96 4.25
CA PHE A 218 -12.57 -5.20 3.54
C PHE A 218 -13.17 -4.35 2.41
N THR A 219 -14.04 -4.93 1.59
CA THR A 219 -14.68 -4.22 0.47
C THR A 219 -15.60 -3.10 0.94
N SER A 220 -16.30 -3.29 2.06
CA SER A 220 -17.09 -2.23 2.70
C SER A 220 -16.22 -1.04 3.15
N MET A 221 -15.01 -1.30 3.67
CA MET A 221 -14.08 -0.24 4.11
C MET A 221 -13.35 0.45 2.96
N CYS A 222 -13.00 -0.27 1.89
CA CYS A 222 -12.21 0.32 0.78
C CYS A 222 -13.05 0.76 -0.43
N GLY A 223 -14.31 0.32 -0.52
CA GLY A 223 -15.25 0.69 -1.59
C GLY A 223 -15.17 -0.18 -2.84
N ALA A 224 -14.34 -1.22 -2.82
CA ALA A 224 -14.23 -2.15 -3.93
C ALA A 224 -15.51 -2.98 -4.09
N THR A 225 -15.92 -3.25 -5.33
CA THR A 225 -17.12 -4.03 -5.63
C THR A 225 -16.77 -5.51 -5.77
N ILE A 226 -17.52 -6.38 -5.08
CA ILE A 226 -17.54 -7.83 -5.39
C ILE A 226 -18.64 -8.03 -6.44
N PRO A 227 -18.33 -8.56 -7.64
CA PRO A 227 -19.36 -8.85 -8.64
C PRO A 227 -20.46 -9.77 -8.09
N ASP A 228 -21.73 -9.46 -8.34
CA ASP A 228 -22.88 -10.20 -7.79
C ASP A 228 -22.80 -11.71 -8.03
N LYS A 229 -22.32 -12.11 -9.22
CA LYS A 229 -22.11 -13.52 -9.54
C LYS A 229 -21.08 -14.18 -8.62
N LEU A 230 -19.93 -13.53 -8.43
CA LEU A 230 -18.87 -14.02 -7.54
C LEU A 230 -19.37 -14.07 -6.10
N LEU A 231 -20.07 -13.02 -5.65
CA LEU A 231 -20.65 -12.99 -4.30
C LEU A 231 -21.65 -14.13 -4.10
N GLY A 232 -22.54 -14.37 -5.08
CA GLY A 232 -23.50 -15.46 -5.03
C GLY A 232 -22.84 -16.83 -4.92
N GLU A 233 -21.75 -17.08 -5.66
CA GLU A 233 -20.97 -18.30 -5.56
C GLU A 233 -20.31 -18.43 -4.17
N LEU A 234 -19.69 -17.36 -3.67
CA LEU A 234 -19.04 -17.35 -2.35
C LEU A 234 -20.01 -17.60 -1.20
N GLU A 235 -21.24 -17.05 -1.24
CA GLU A 235 -22.24 -17.29 -0.19
C GLU A 235 -22.61 -18.78 -0.09
N THR A 236 -22.60 -19.52 -1.20
CA THR A 236 -22.98 -20.94 -1.18
C THR A 236 -21.98 -21.84 -0.48
N ILE A 237 -20.72 -21.39 -0.38
CA ILE A 237 -19.60 -22.12 0.23
C ILE A 237 -19.06 -21.41 1.46
N LYS A 238 -19.76 -20.41 1.99
CA LYS A 238 -19.25 -19.56 3.07
C LYS A 238 -18.80 -20.33 4.32
N ASP A 239 -19.54 -21.39 4.66
CA ASP A 239 -19.28 -22.24 5.82
C ASP A 239 -18.44 -23.48 5.47
N ASP A 240 -17.99 -23.60 4.22
CA ASP A 240 -17.10 -24.66 3.74
C ASP A 240 -15.67 -24.12 3.60
N ALA A 241 -14.74 -24.71 4.33
CA ALA A 241 -13.34 -24.28 4.36
C ALA A 241 -12.46 -25.07 3.39
N GLU A 242 -12.98 -26.16 2.80
CA GLU A 242 -12.32 -26.95 1.75
C GLU A 242 -12.71 -26.48 0.33
#